data_AF-A0A0W0Y988-F1
#
_entry.id   AF-A0A0W0Y988-F1
#
_cell.length_a   1.000
_cell.length_b   1.000
_cell.length_c   1.000
_cell.angle_alpha   90.00
_cell.angle_beta   90.00
_cell.angle_gamma   90.00
#
_symmetry.space_group_name_H-M   'P 1'
#
loop_
_entity.id
_entity.type
_entity.pdbx_description
1 polymer ?
#
loop_
_entity_poly.entity_id
_entity_poly.type
_entity_poly.pdbx_seq_one_letter_code
_entity_poly.pdbx_strand_id
1 'polypeptide(L)'
;MKHTLTICVFDHTVEGNPFWHGSFFLSKLNESKQLLEVTETWGFYGVTSTTDKKSWWGKLKTKFALDVDFQGNHGILTHEEVRFMDLGHGLHGYTFELTEEQFNEIQKRCIKAVADQEAAIKEIVGSEIPSNPSQKVRFYKEEPVSKHIFEIEKYKAKMEGRASRLKPFDLHVSFGFWGPSLEKSHTCKSEALNLLEGILTEEQLAPFKATSLPRFIRGLEPILLHSTGKLRTHTRSSGKEVFYRDRRDEDVKLYWSVPPQHVDALSTDTLDLLSIDKEYVTEVKSTVSKLQRLEWSLRNASLPTRYQEYKDNLIDKVIACYKAFAIVEPKKDTKISGWQGFALSLFSLPRSREEKKLQEKIHQAKMLLNSIYMAIVDGWIIDEKYPSEVSATENDEDYNPLEAVVSYLSIDDKKQLCQILGRSYIESEEDEDVSDESLSTVPSVAAQR
;
A
#
# COMPACT_ATOMS: atom_id res chain seq x y z
N MET A 1 21.54 -15.43 3.77
CA MET A 1 20.29 -14.65 3.92
C MET A 1 20.56 -13.17 3.73
N LYS A 2 19.77 -12.55 2.83
CA LYS A 2 19.86 -11.12 2.51
C LYS A 2 18.85 -10.34 3.35
N HIS A 3 19.31 -9.24 3.96
CA HIS A 3 18.52 -8.38 4.83
C HIS A 3 18.48 -6.98 4.22
N THR A 4 17.31 -6.35 4.21
CA THR A 4 17.15 -5.01 3.68
C THR A 4 16.31 -4.13 4.59
N LEU A 5 16.56 -2.83 4.50
CA LEU A 5 15.75 -1.78 5.08
C LEU A 5 15.27 -0.89 3.94
N THR A 6 13.99 -0.55 3.94
CA THR A 6 13.43 0.39 2.98
C THR A 6 12.86 1.58 3.73
N ILE A 7 13.37 2.77 3.43
CA ILE A 7 12.74 4.02 3.86
C ILE A 7 11.66 4.33 2.83
N CYS A 8 10.41 4.46 3.28
CA CYS A 8 9.26 4.62 2.40
C CYS A 8 8.33 5.74 2.83
N VAL A 9 7.49 6.14 1.89
CA VAL A 9 6.47 7.16 2.05
C VAL A 9 5.15 6.69 1.46
N PHE A 10 4.06 6.93 2.19
CA PHE A 10 2.69 6.74 1.72
C PHE A 10 2.17 8.06 1.16
N ASP A 11 1.80 8.07 -0.11
CA ASP A 11 1.22 9.23 -0.74
C ASP A 11 -0.29 9.38 -0.49
N HIS A 12 -0.80 10.50 -0.98
CA HIS A 12 -2.21 10.90 -0.84
C HIS A 12 -3.24 9.93 -1.48
N THR A 13 -2.81 8.94 -2.26
CA THR A 13 -3.71 7.97 -2.91
C THR A 13 -4.09 6.82 -1.98
N VAL A 14 -3.25 6.54 -0.98
CA VAL A 14 -3.47 5.51 0.05
C VAL A 14 -3.93 6.14 1.36
N GLU A 15 -3.33 7.26 1.73
CA GLU A 15 -3.70 8.02 2.93
C GLU A 15 -4.33 9.37 2.55
N GLY A 16 -5.31 9.85 3.32
CA GLY A 16 -5.91 11.17 3.08
C GLY A 16 -4.99 12.38 3.36
N ASN A 17 -3.73 12.15 3.74
CA ASN A 17 -2.81 13.19 4.19
C ASN A 17 -2.06 13.87 3.02
N PRO A 18 -2.26 15.19 2.77
CA PRO A 18 -1.60 15.90 1.67
C PRO A 18 -0.08 16.05 1.83
N PHE A 19 0.45 15.86 3.04
CA PHE A 19 1.87 15.90 3.34
C PHE A 19 2.59 14.56 3.19
N TRP A 20 1.82 13.50 2.92
CA TRP A 20 2.27 12.12 2.90
C TRP A 20 2.74 11.67 4.29
N HIS A 21 2.91 10.37 4.46
CA HIS A 21 3.40 9.76 5.70
C HIS A 21 4.72 9.06 5.43
N GLY A 22 5.68 9.19 6.34
CA GLY A 22 7.01 8.59 6.23
C GLY A 22 7.13 7.42 7.20
N SER A 23 7.68 6.32 6.72
CA SER A 23 7.83 5.07 7.46
C SER A 23 9.08 4.33 6.98
N PHE A 24 9.39 3.22 7.63
CA PHE A 24 10.36 2.28 7.10
C PHE A 24 9.95 0.85 7.39
N PHE A 25 10.48 -0.09 6.63
CA PHE A 25 10.26 -1.50 6.87
C PHE A 25 11.50 -2.34 6.65
N LEU A 26 11.56 -3.46 7.37
CA LEU A 26 12.65 -4.42 7.35
C LEU A 26 12.21 -5.66 6.58
N SER A 27 13.00 -6.04 5.58
CA SER A 27 12.73 -7.23 4.77
C SER A 27 13.86 -8.25 4.85
N LYS A 28 13.49 -9.51 4.69
CA LYS A 28 14.41 -10.65 4.67
C LYS A 28 14.09 -11.58 3.52
N LEU A 29 15.11 -11.96 2.76
CA LEU A 29 14.94 -12.94 1.70
C LEU A 29 14.78 -14.33 2.31
N ASN A 30 13.62 -14.94 2.10
CA ASN A 30 13.38 -16.34 2.40
C ASN A 30 13.90 -17.19 1.24
N GLU A 31 15.10 -17.75 1.39
CA GLU A 31 15.77 -18.53 0.34
C GLU A 31 14.97 -19.78 -0.08
N SER A 32 14.20 -20.38 0.83
CA SER A 32 13.38 -21.57 0.53
C SER A 32 12.16 -21.26 -0.33
N LYS A 33 11.55 -20.07 -0.13
CA LYS A 33 10.40 -19.60 -0.89
C LYS A 33 10.79 -18.73 -2.07
N GLN A 34 12.04 -18.26 -2.12
CA GLN A 34 12.53 -17.25 -3.04
C GLN A 34 11.70 -15.94 -2.99
N LEU A 35 11.19 -15.59 -1.81
CA LEU A 35 10.38 -14.40 -1.60
C LEU A 35 11.06 -13.45 -0.63
N LEU A 36 11.03 -12.15 -0.95
CA LEU A 36 11.46 -11.10 -0.03
C LEU A 36 10.29 -10.74 0.89
N GLU A 37 10.36 -11.21 2.13
CA GLU A 37 9.32 -11.01 3.15
C GLU A 37 9.56 -9.71 3.90
N VAL A 38 8.51 -8.90 4.06
CA VAL A 38 8.51 -7.73 4.93
C VAL A 38 8.20 -8.20 6.35
N THR A 39 9.24 -8.29 7.17
CA THR A 39 9.17 -8.83 8.53
C THR A 39 8.68 -7.79 9.53
N GLU A 40 9.12 -6.54 9.42
CA GLU A 40 8.74 -5.46 10.32
C GLU A 40 8.40 -4.21 9.54
N THR A 41 7.39 -3.49 9.99
CA THR A 41 6.98 -2.20 9.43
C THR A 41 6.87 -1.22 10.58
N TRP A 42 7.36 0.01 10.41
CA TRP A 42 7.41 0.99 11.48
C TRP A 42 6.99 2.36 10.97
N GLY A 43 5.99 2.93 11.65
CA GLY A 43 5.47 4.27 11.45
C GLY A 43 5.46 5.04 12.75
N PHE A 44 5.67 6.34 12.66
CA PHE A 44 5.58 7.24 13.81
C PHE A 44 4.43 8.22 13.60
N TYR A 45 3.38 8.14 14.42
CA TYR A 45 2.15 8.89 14.22
C TYR A 45 1.97 9.94 15.30
N GLY A 46 1.58 11.14 14.89
CA GLY A 46 1.18 12.20 15.82
C GLY A 46 -0.12 11.82 16.50
N VAL A 47 -0.20 12.10 17.80
CA VAL A 47 -1.43 11.92 18.58
C VAL A 47 -2.38 13.09 18.29
N THR A 48 -3.68 12.82 18.22
CA THR A 48 -4.66 13.82 17.82
C THR A 48 -4.70 15.01 18.76
N SER A 49 -5.06 16.14 18.16
CA SER A 49 -4.94 17.45 18.77
C SER A 49 -5.90 17.67 19.95
N THR A 50 -5.36 17.86 21.16
CA THR A 50 -6.13 18.43 22.29
C THR A 50 -6.38 19.94 22.14
N THR A 51 -5.92 20.56 21.04
CA THR A 51 -6.04 22.01 20.77
C THR A 51 -7.49 22.44 20.50
N ASP A 52 -7.91 23.59 21.03
CA ASP A 52 -9.26 24.14 20.86
C ASP A 52 -9.63 24.30 19.36
N LYS A 53 -10.70 23.59 18.94
CA LYS A 53 -11.25 23.61 17.57
C LYS A 53 -11.67 25.02 17.12
N LYS A 54 -11.91 25.95 18.05
CA LYS A 54 -12.30 27.34 17.75
C LYS A 54 -11.13 28.24 17.38
N SER A 55 -9.90 27.84 17.67
CA SER A 55 -8.69 28.61 17.35
C SER A 55 -8.46 28.74 15.83
N TRP A 56 -7.74 29.78 15.41
CA TRP A 56 -7.35 29.95 13.99
C TRP A 56 -6.61 28.72 13.45
N TRP A 57 -5.71 28.17 14.26
CA TRP A 57 -5.01 26.92 13.97
C TRP A 57 -5.97 25.72 13.86
N GLY A 58 -6.97 25.58 14.73
CA GLY A 58 -7.98 24.54 14.65
C GLY A 58 -8.82 24.59 13.37
N LYS A 59 -9.16 25.81 12.90
CA LYS A 59 -9.82 26.01 11.61
C LYS A 59 -8.93 25.61 10.43
N LEU A 60 -7.63 25.92 10.49
CA LEU A 60 -6.66 25.52 9.47
C LEU A 60 -6.50 24.00 9.40
N LYS A 61 -6.39 23.31 10.55
CA LYS A 61 -6.35 21.83 10.61
C LYS A 61 -7.57 21.21 9.95
N THR A 62 -8.76 21.70 10.30
CA THR A 62 -10.03 21.19 9.76
C THR A 62 -10.09 21.36 8.24
N LYS A 63 -9.61 22.50 7.71
CA LYS A 63 -9.58 22.77 6.27
C LYS A 63 -8.68 21.82 5.50
N PHE A 64 -7.56 21.39 6.08
CA PHE A 64 -6.58 20.52 5.43
C PHE A 64 -6.64 19.06 5.91
N ALA A 65 -7.68 18.70 6.68
CA ALA A 65 -7.83 17.37 7.30
C ALA A 65 -6.57 16.90 8.07
N LEU A 66 -5.90 17.83 8.75
CA LEU A 66 -4.68 17.55 9.50
C LEU A 66 -5.00 17.15 10.94
N ASP A 67 -4.70 15.92 11.30
CA ASP A 67 -4.92 15.39 12.66
C ASP A 67 -3.63 15.37 13.49
N VAL A 68 -2.89 16.49 13.46
CA VAL A 68 -1.59 16.63 14.13
C VAL A 68 -1.55 17.89 14.97
N ASP A 69 -0.83 17.87 16.09
CA ASP A 69 -0.59 19.06 16.89
C ASP A 69 0.42 20.00 16.25
N PHE A 70 0.12 21.30 16.27
CA PHE A 70 1.06 22.31 15.81
C PHE A 70 2.11 22.63 16.88
N GLN A 71 1.81 22.36 18.17
CA GLN A 71 2.74 22.58 19.27
C GLN A 71 2.50 21.62 20.44
N GLY A 72 3.56 20.92 20.86
CA GLY A 72 3.68 20.41 22.23
C GLY A 72 3.05 19.05 22.54
N ASN A 73 2.87 18.19 21.55
CA ASN A 73 2.48 16.80 21.77
C ASN A 73 3.57 15.81 21.32
N HIS A 74 3.36 14.53 21.61
CA HIS A 74 4.25 13.45 21.22
C HIS A 74 3.64 12.61 20.10
N GLY A 75 4.47 11.78 19.48
CA GLY A 75 4.01 10.73 18.58
C GLY A 75 4.19 9.34 19.19
N ILE A 76 3.57 8.35 18.54
CA ILE A 76 3.60 6.94 18.92
C ILE A 76 4.27 6.15 17.79
N LEU A 77 5.27 5.34 18.16
CA LEU A 77 5.89 4.39 17.25
C LEU A 77 5.04 3.13 17.23
N THR A 78 4.59 2.71 16.05
CA THR A 78 3.74 1.52 15.90
C THR A 78 4.01 0.85 14.56
N HIS A 79 3.53 -0.37 14.39
CA HIS A 79 3.53 -1.04 13.11
C HIS A 79 2.55 -0.37 12.13
N GLU A 80 2.99 -0.27 10.88
CA GLU A 80 2.13 0.13 9.76
C GLU A 80 1.03 -0.89 9.53
N GLU A 81 -0.13 -0.42 9.10
CA GLU A 81 -1.26 -1.30 8.79
C GLU A 81 -1.13 -1.89 7.38
N VAL A 82 -1.17 -3.22 7.30
CA VAL A 82 -1.02 -3.97 6.03
C VAL A 82 -2.02 -3.53 4.95
N ARG A 83 -3.24 -3.14 5.35
CA ARG A 83 -4.32 -2.70 4.44
C ARG A 83 -3.97 -1.48 3.58
N PHE A 84 -2.95 -0.72 3.93
CA PHE A 84 -2.46 0.42 3.18
C PHE A 84 -1.24 0.07 2.31
N MET A 85 -0.61 -1.08 2.56
CA MET A 85 0.66 -1.46 1.94
C MET A 85 0.47 -2.36 0.71
N ASP A 86 -0.67 -3.04 0.59
CA ASP A 86 -0.93 -4.06 -0.43
C ASP A 86 -1.91 -3.63 -1.53
N LEU A 87 -2.23 -2.33 -1.61
CA LEU A 87 -3.20 -1.77 -2.56
C LEU A 87 -2.66 -1.63 -3.99
N GLY A 88 -1.37 -1.90 -4.21
CA GLY A 88 -0.70 -1.80 -5.50
C GLY A 88 -0.45 -0.38 -6.00
N HIS A 89 -0.54 0.63 -5.12
CA HIS A 89 -0.23 2.02 -5.43
C HIS A 89 0.08 2.80 -4.14
N GLY A 90 0.59 4.02 -4.31
CA GLY A 90 0.77 5.02 -3.26
C GLY A 90 1.93 4.82 -2.28
N LEU A 91 2.60 3.68 -2.30
CA LEU A 91 3.83 3.46 -1.54
C LEU A 91 5.05 3.72 -2.43
N HIS A 92 5.98 4.54 -1.96
CA HIS A 92 7.24 4.84 -2.66
C HIS A 92 8.41 4.75 -1.69
N GLY A 93 9.60 4.37 -2.14
CA GLY A 93 10.74 4.33 -1.23
C GLY A 93 12.09 4.07 -1.87
N TYR A 94 13.06 3.79 -1.03
CA TYR A 94 14.44 3.50 -1.38
C TYR A 94 15.00 2.44 -0.44
N THR A 95 15.73 1.46 -0.97
CA THR A 95 16.14 0.28 -0.22
C THR A 95 17.65 0.27 0.02
N PHE A 96 18.06 -0.19 1.19
CA PHE A 96 19.43 -0.40 1.62
C PHE A 96 19.62 -1.88 1.97
N GLU A 97 20.66 -2.51 1.46
CA GLU A 97 21.11 -3.81 1.97
C GLU A 97 21.79 -3.60 3.32
N LEU A 98 21.43 -4.44 4.30
CA LEU A 98 21.99 -4.41 5.64
C LEU A 98 22.76 -5.69 5.93
N THR A 99 23.77 -5.56 6.79
CA THR A 99 24.32 -6.72 7.51
C THR A 99 23.28 -7.25 8.50
N GLU A 100 23.42 -8.53 8.89
CA GLU A 100 22.55 -9.13 9.91
C GLU A 100 22.65 -8.40 11.26
N GLU A 101 23.84 -7.92 11.62
CA GLU A 101 24.07 -7.15 12.84
C GLU A 101 23.28 -5.83 12.83
N GLN A 102 23.36 -5.06 11.74
CA GLN A 102 22.59 -3.83 11.57
C GLN A 102 21.09 -4.08 11.59
N PHE A 103 20.63 -5.14 10.93
CA PHE A 103 19.23 -5.53 10.89
C PHE A 103 18.69 -5.84 12.30
N ASN A 104 19.40 -6.69 13.05
CA ASN A 104 19.04 -7.06 14.41
C ASN A 104 19.10 -5.87 15.37
N GLU A 105 20.05 -4.96 15.18
CA GLU A 105 20.17 -3.74 15.99
C GLU A 105 18.98 -2.79 15.77
N ILE A 106 18.52 -2.58 14.52
CA ILE A 106 17.32 -1.77 14.26
C ILE A 106 16.10 -2.39 14.95
N GLN A 107 15.91 -3.71 14.85
CA GLN A 107 14.80 -4.38 15.51
C GLN A 107 14.82 -4.15 17.03
N LYS A 108 15.99 -4.32 17.66
CA LYS A 108 16.17 -4.05 19.10
C LYS A 108 15.85 -2.60 19.46
N ARG A 109 16.31 -1.63 18.66
CA ARG A 109 16.03 -0.20 18.88
C ARG A 109 14.53 0.10 18.83
N CYS A 110 13.82 -0.45 17.85
CA CYS A 110 12.38 -0.23 17.71
C CYS A 110 11.60 -0.86 18.87
N ILE A 111 11.88 -2.12 19.20
CA ILE A 111 11.24 -2.81 20.34
C ILE A 111 11.48 -2.05 21.65
N LYS A 112 12.72 -1.60 21.87
CA LYS A 112 13.06 -0.80 23.04
C LYS A 112 12.32 0.53 23.04
N ALA A 113 12.26 1.24 21.91
CA ALA A 113 11.57 2.52 21.81
C ALA A 113 10.07 2.38 22.14
N VAL A 114 9.40 1.34 21.63
CA VAL A 114 8.00 1.04 21.97
C VAL A 114 7.86 0.75 23.46
N ALA A 115 8.68 -0.13 24.02
CA ALA A 115 8.63 -0.48 25.45
C ALA A 115 8.87 0.75 26.35
N ASP A 116 9.81 1.62 25.98
CA ASP A 116 10.10 2.88 26.69
C ASP A 116 8.91 3.85 26.61
N GLN A 117 8.22 3.94 25.46
CA GLN A 117 7.00 4.73 25.29
C GLN A 117 5.86 4.21 26.17
N GLU A 118 5.60 2.90 26.13
CA GLU A 118 4.55 2.26 26.93
C GLU A 118 4.79 2.41 28.43
N ALA A 119 6.04 2.23 28.87
CA ALA A 119 6.43 2.41 30.27
C ALA A 119 6.22 3.87 30.72
N ALA A 120 6.64 4.85 29.92
CA ALA A 120 6.46 6.26 30.24
C ALA A 120 4.98 6.65 30.37
N ILE A 121 4.13 6.17 29.45
CA ILE A 121 2.67 6.40 29.49
C ILE A 121 2.08 5.79 30.76
N LYS A 122 2.39 4.51 31.02
CA LYS A 122 1.85 3.75 32.17
C LYS A 122 2.26 4.36 33.52
N GLU A 123 3.50 4.83 33.66
CA GLU A 123 4.00 5.48 34.87
C GLU A 123 3.27 6.77 35.22
N ILE A 124 2.74 7.49 34.23
CA ILE A 124 2.09 8.79 34.43
C ILE A 124 0.59 8.62 34.62
N VAL A 125 -0.02 7.71 33.86
CA VAL A 125 -1.46 7.48 33.86
C VAL A 125 -1.91 6.59 35.02
N GLY A 126 -1.06 5.68 35.50
CA GLY A 126 -1.48 4.63 36.43
C GLY A 126 -2.44 3.63 35.77
N SER A 127 -3.18 2.85 36.56
CA SER A 127 -4.11 1.82 36.08
C SER A 127 -5.57 2.28 35.92
N GLU A 128 -5.88 3.55 36.21
CA GLU A 128 -7.26 4.05 36.27
C GLU A 128 -7.45 5.31 35.41
N ILE A 129 -7.75 5.13 34.11
CA ILE A 129 -8.42 6.18 33.32
C ILE A 129 -9.69 5.60 32.67
N PRO A 130 -10.85 6.25 32.85
CA PRO A 130 -12.07 5.87 32.16
C PRO A 130 -11.93 6.23 30.67
N SER A 131 -11.79 5.22 29.82
CA SER A 131 -11.93 5.38 28.38
C SER A 131 -13.35 5.87 28.09
N ASN A 132 -13.51 7.04 27.46
CA ASN A 132 -14.80 7.45 26.90
C ASN A 132 -14.92 6.82 25.50
N PRO A 133 -15.71 5.76 25.27
CA PRO A 133 -15.62 4.91 24.08
C PRO A 133 -16.19 5.54 22.78
N SER A 134 -16.58 6.82 22.81
CA SER A 134 -17.37 7.47 21.75
C SER A 134 -16.56 8.15 20.63
N GLN A 135 -15.22 8.15 20.66
CA GLN A 135 -14.40 8.74 19.58
C GLN A 135 -13.84 7.66 18.65
N LYS A 136 -14.15 7.80 17.35
CA LYS A 136 -13.98 6.76 16.33
C LYS A 136 -12.57 6.54 15.78
N VAL A 137 -11.57 7.28 16.25
CA VAL A 137 -10.16 7.02 15.93
C VAL A 137 -9.37 7.39 17.17
N ARG A 138 -8.85 6.39 17.87
CA ARG A 138 -7.85 6.61 18.91
C ARG A 138 -6.67 5.69 18.64
N PHE A 139 -5.47 6.25 18.59
CA PHE A 139 -4.24 5.46 18.45
C PHE A 139 -3.97 4.65 19.71
N TYR A 140 -4.30 5.20 20.88
CA TYR A 140 -4.21 4.51 22.18
C TYR A 140 -5.18 5.13 23.19
N LYS A 141 -5.46 4.42 24.29
CA LYS A 141 -6.58 4.73 25.20
C LYS A 141 -6.41 6.09 25.90
N GLU A 142 -5.17 6.49 26.16
CA GLU A 142 -4.76 7.64 26.97
C GLU A 142 -4.56 8.92 26.13
N GLU A 143 -4.86 8.86 24.83
CA GLU A 143 -4.80 9.98 23.90
C GLU A 143 -5.45 11.30 24.39
N PRO A 144 -6.60 11.32 25.10
CA PRO A 144 -7.18 12.56 25.63
C PRO A 144 -6.29 13.35 26.60
N VAL A 145 -5.33 12.70 27.25
CA VAL A 145 -4.39 13.32 28.20
C VAL A 145 -2.95 13.31 27.69
N SER A 146 -2.74 12.97 26.41
CA SER A 146 -1.44 12.81 25.74
C SER A 146 -0.47 13.98 25.96
N LYS A 147 -0.96 15.22 25.84
CA LYS A 147 -0.17 16.41 26.08
C LYS A 147 0.37 16.48 27.52
N HIS A 148 -0.47 16.18 28.50
CA HIS A 148 -0.07 16.21 29.92
C HIS A 148 0.97 15.11 30.23
N ILE A 149 0.77 13.92 29.66
CA ILE A 149 1.75 12.82 29.74
C ILE A 149 3.11 13.30 29.22
N PHE A 150 3.13 13.95 28.06
CA PHE A 150 4.38 14.41 27.47
C PHE A 150 5.10 15.49 28.29
N GLU A 151 4.36 16.43 28.86
CA GLU A 151 4.90 17.48 29.73
C GLU A 151 5.54 16.90 31.00
N ILE A 152 4.88 15.92 31.65
CA ILE A 152 5.41 15.25 32.84
C ILE A 152 6.67 14.44 32.49
N GLU A 153 6.65 13.66 31.41
CA GLU A 153 7.82 12.87 31.00
C GLU A 153 9.01 13.78 30.68
N LYS A 154 8.80 14.92 30.01
CA LYS A 154 9.85 15.92 29.78
C LYS A 154 10.43 16.45 31.08
N TYR A 155 9.58 16.74 32.06
CA TYR A 155 10.02 17.21 33.37
C TYR A 155 10.84 16.15 34.12
N LYS A 156 10.35 14.90 34.17
CA LYS A 156 11.06 13.75 34.77
C LYS A 156 12.42 13.52 34.11
N ALA A 157 12.45 13.45 32.78
CA ALA A 157 13.67 13.25 32.01
C ALA A 157 14.72 14.34 32.30
N LYS A 158 14.29 15.61 32.42
CA LYS A 158 15.15 16.72 32.80
C LYS A 158 15.71 16.59 34.22
N MET A 159 14.91 16.16 35.19
CA MET A 159 15.35 15.93 36.57
C MET A 159 16.33 14.77 36.68
N GLU A 160 16.14 13.73 35.87
CA GLU A 160 16.99 12.53 35.83
C GLU A 160 18.22 12.69 34.92
N GLY A 161 18.38 13.83 34.23
CA GLY A 161 19.50 14.08 33.33
C GLY A 161 19.52 13.20 32.08
N ARG A 162 18.36 12.68 31.64
CA ARG A 162 18.20 11.81 30.46
C ARG A 162 17.35 12.45 29.37
N ALA A 163 17.38 11.87 28.18
CA ALA A 163 16.44 12.21 27.12
C ALA A 163 15.03 11.70 27.44
N SER A 164 14.01 12.42 26.96
CA SER A 164 12.61 11.99 27.03
C SER A 164 12.41 10.70 26.23
N ARG A 165 11.69 9.73 26.83
CA ARG A 165 11.27 8.49 26.17
C ARG A 165 10.21 8.76 25.11
N LEU A 166 9.29 9.69 25.41
CA LEU A 166 8.32 10.19 24.44
C LEU A 166 8.96 11.21 23.51
N LYS A 167 8.73 11.08 22.21
CA LYS A 167 9.34 11.93 21.17
C LYS A 167 8.32 12.92 20.64
N PRO A 168 8.72 14.18 20.39
CA PRO A 168 7.79 15.20 19.91
C PRO A 168 7.22 14.81 18.54
N PHE A 169 5.96 15.15 18.32
CA PHE A 169 5.36 15.19 17.01
C PHE A 169 4.64 16.53 16.87
N ASP A 170 5.24 17.45 16.11
CA ASP A 170 4.72 18.79 15.90
C ASP A 170 5.13 19.39 14.55
N LEU A 171 4.21 20.16 13.97
CA LEU A 171 4.45 20.93 12.75
C LEU A 171 4.79 22.39 13.10
N HIS A 172 6.09 22.71 13.08
CA HIS A 172 6.59 24.07 13.30
C HIS A 172 6.69 24.83 11.98
N VAL A 173 5.74 25.74 11.75
CA VAL A 173 5.82 26.70 10.65
C VAL A 173 6.75 27.84 11.05
N SER A 174 7.87 27.95 10.36
CA SER A 174 8.82 29.07 10.43
C SER A 174 8.86 29.82 9.11
N PHE A 175 9.46 31.00 9.06
CA PHE A 175 9.72 31.72 7.81
C PHE A 175 11.22 31.65 7.50
N GLY A 176 11.55 31.00 6.39
CA GLY A 176 12.89 31.00 5.80
C GLY A 176 13.03 32.06 4.72
N PHE A 177 14.21 32.13 4.11
CA PHE A 177 14.55 33.15 3.10
C PHE A 177 13.65 33.09 1.84
N TRP A 178 13.09 31.92 1.53
CA TRP A 178 12.23 31.71 0.35
C TRP A 178 10.75 31.51 0.68
N GLY A 179 10.33 31.79 1.92
CA GLY A 179 8.94 31.66 2.36
C GLY A 179 8.76 30.73 3.57
N PRO A 180 7.54 30.22 3.83
CA PRO A 180 7.28 29.36 4.97
C PRO A 180 8.07 28.05 4.87
N SER A 181 8.75 27.68 5.96
CA SER A 181 9.56 26.47 6.10
C SER A 181 9.09 25.65 7.29
N LEU A 182 9.08 24.33 7.11
CA LEU A 182 8.75 23.34 8.13
C LEU A 182 10.01 22.61 8.65
N GLU A 183 11.22 23.12 8.39
CA GLU A 183 12.49 22.47 8.74
C GLU A 183 12.64 22.15 10.24
N LYS A 184 11.98 22.92 11.10
CA LYS A 184 12.00 22.72 12.56
C LYS A 184 10.91 21.76 13.07
N SER A 185 10.16 21.12 12.17
CA SER A 185 9.07 20.21 12.55
C SER A 185 9.60 18.84 12.97
N HIS A 186 9.01 18.26 14.01
CA HIS A 186 9.23 16.86 14.36
C HIS A 186 8.06 16.04 13.81
N THR A 187 8.35 15.20 12.82
CA THR A 187 7.32 14.43 12.09
C THR A 187 7.63 12.95 12.09
N CYS A 188 6.76 12.17 11.45
CA CYS A 188 6.95 10.75 11.19
C CYS A 188 8.34 10.43 10.62
N LYS A 189 8.81 11.28 9.69
CA LYS A 189 10.12 11.14 9.08
C LYS A 189 11.27 11.42 10.04
N SER A 190 11.16 12.46 10.87
CA SER A 190 12.24 12.84 11.78
C SER A 190 12.58 11.68 12.72
N GLU A 191 11.56 11.02 13.27
CA GLU A 191 11.77 9.88 14.17
C GLU A 191 12.26 8.62 13.44
N ALA A 192 11.74 8.35 12.24
CA ALA A 192 12.26 7.28 11.39
C ALA A 192 13.75 7.44 11.14
N LEU A 193 14.22 8.66 10.81
CA LEU A 193 15.63 8.92 10.58
C LEU A 193 16.47 8.78 11.86
N ASN A 194 15.97 9.28 13.01
CA ASN A 194 16.67 9.13 14.29
C ASN A 194 16.93 7.66 14.66
N LEU A 195 15.96 6.77 14.42
CA LEU A 195 16.11 5.34 14.69
C LEU A 195 17.21 4.69 13.82
N LEU A 196 17.43 5.23 12.63
CA LEU A 196 18.37 4.74 11.62
C LEU A 196 19.76 5.37 11.73
N GLU A 197 19.93 6.44 12.51
CA GLU A 197 21.24 7.08 12.72
C GLU A 197 22.25 6.10 13.33
N GLY A 198 23.46 6.10 12.77
CA GLY A 198 24.53 5.16 13.13
C GLY A 198 24.32 3.74 12.61
N ILE A 199 23.21 3.44 11.95
CA ILE A 199 23.03 2.20 11.17
C ILE A 199 23.29 2.47 9.69
N LEU A 200 22.64 3.50 9.15
CA LEU A 200 22.96 4.07 7.85
C LEU A 200 23.97 5.21 8.00
N THR A 201 24.75 5.45 6.96
CA THR A 201 25.70 6.57 6.91
C THR A 201 24.98 7.91 6.76
N GLU A 202 25.64 9.01 7.13
CA GLU A 202 25.10 10.35 6.90
C GLU A 202 24.84 10.63 5.42
N GLU A 203 25.67 10.10 4.52
CA GLU A 203 25.48 10.21 3.07
C GLU A 203 24.21 9.49 2.61
N GLN A 204 23.93 8.30 3.15
CA GLN A 204 22.70 7.55 2.86
C GLN A 204 21.44 8.26 3.38
N LEU A 205 21.53 8.93 4.53
CA LEU A 205 20.41 9.63 5.16
C LEU A 205 20.19 11.05 4.60
N ALA A 206 21.22 11.68 4.03
CA ALA A 206 21.17 13.08 3.57
C ALA A 206 19.99 13.42 2.64
N PRO A 207 19.62 12.58 1.64
CA PRO A 207 18.47 12.87 0.77
C PRO A 207 17.14 12.97 1.53
N PHE A 208 17.00 12.24 2.64
CA PHE A 208 15.79 12.21 3.45
C PHE A 208 15.75 13.36 4.47
N LYS A 209 16.93 13.78 4.95
CA LYS A 209 17.14 14.94 5.86
C LYS A 209 16.95 16.29 5.17
N ALA A 210 17.12 16.36 3.84
CA ALA A 210 17.09 17.62 3.08
C ALA A 210 15.74 18.37 3.08
N THR A 211 14.66 17.70 3.46
CA THR A 211 13.32 18.30 3.58
C THR A 211 12.71 17.84 4.90
N SER A 212 11.64 18.46 5.39
CA SER A 212 10.87 17.90 6.52
C SER A 212 9.64 17.11 6.07
N LEU A 213 9.13 17.39 4.86
CA LEU A 213 7.94 16.74 4.33
C LEU A 213 8.29 15.53 3.43
N PRO A 214 7.71 14.34 3.67
CA PRO A 214 7.97 13.14 2.87
C PRO A 214 7.72 13.35 1.36
N ARG A 215 6.68 14.11 0.99
CA ARG A 215 6.31 14.41 -0.40
C ARG A 215 7.43 15.02 -1.26
N PHE A 216 8.40 15.71 -0.65
CA PHE A 216 9.45 16.40 -1.40
C PHE A 216 10.74 15.59 -1.52
N ILE A 217 10.77 14.35 -1.04
CA ILE A 217 11.90 13.44 -1.25
C ILE A 217 11.91 13.02 -2.72
N ARG A 218 13.05 13.22 -3.39
CA ARG A 218 13.23 12.88 -4.81
C ARG A 218 13.86 11.50 -4.95
N GLY A 219 13.61 10.84 -6.08
CA GLY A 219 14.28 9.59 -6.46
C GLY A 219 13.71 8.32 -5.82
N LEU A 220 12.57 8.41 -5.14
CA LEU A 220 11.86 7.25 -4.61
C LEU A 220 11.20 6.46 -5.74
N GLU A 221 11.36 5.15 -5.71
CA GLU A 221 10.69 4.24 -6.65
C GLU A 221 9.31 3.82 -6.11
N PRO A 222 8.33 3.52 -6.98
CA PRO A 222 7.10 2.88 -6.55
C PRO A 222 7.38 1.50 -5.95
N ILE A 223 6.78 1.21 -4.80
CA ILE A 223 6.89 -0.06 -4.09
C ILE A 223 5.58 -0.82 -4.26
N LEU A 224 5.69 -2.12 -4.56
CA LEU A 224 4.54 -3.00 -4.76
C LEU A 224 4.69 -4.19 -3.82
N LEU A 225 3.83 -4.26 -2.82
CA LEU A 225 3.77 -5.35 -1.85
C LEU A 225 2.43 -6.08 -1.97
N HIS A 226 2.40 -7.36 -1.66
CA HIS A 226 1.15 -8.12 -1.52
C HIS A 226 1.13 -8.84 -0.19
N SER A 227 -0.07 -8.94 0.37
CA SER A 227 -0.30 -9.69 1.60
C SER A 227 -0.93 -11.06 1.30
N THR A 228 -0.77 -11.98 2.24
CA THR A 228 -1.40 -13.30 2.25
C THR A 228 -2.04 -13.54 3.62
N GLY A 229 -2.81 -14.62 3.78
CA GLY A 229 -3.50 -14.95 5.02
C GLY A 229 -4.95 -14.45 5.06
N LYS A 230 -5.53 -14.55 6.25
CA LYS A 230 -6.94 -14.30 6.53
C LYS A 230 -7.39 -12.89 6.15
N LEU A 231 -8.59 -12.83 5.57
CA LEU A 231 -9.29 -11.58 5.29
C LEU A 231 -10.22 -11.22 6.45
N ARG A 232 -10.28 -9.92 6.75
CA ARG A 232 -11.23 -9.28 7.65
C ARG A 232 -12.04 -8.26 6.88
N THR A 233 -13.13 -7.79 7.49
CA THR A 233 -13.97 -6.73 6.93
C THR A 233 -13.99 -5.49 7.81
N HIS A 234 -14.07 -4.33 7.17
CA HIS A 234 -14.18 -3.03 7.81
C HIS A 234 -15.28 -2.22 7.16
N THR A 235 -16.16 -1.64 7.97
CA THR A 235 -17.20 -0.74 7.48
C THR A 235 -16.66 0.68 7.36
N ARG A 236 -16.56 1.19 6.14
CA ARG A 236 -16.17 2.59 5.87
C ARG A 236 -17.19 3.56 6.46
N SER A 237 -16.82 4.84 6.56
CA SER A 237 -17.75 5.92 6.94
C SER A 237 -18.99 6.01 6.03
N SER A 238 -18.87 5.60 4.77
CA SER A 238 -19.97 5.50 3.81
C SER A 238 -20.95 4.35 4.10
N GLY A 239 -20.66 3.47 5.06
CA GLY A 239 -21.40 2.24 5.30
C GLY A 239 -21.00 1.06 4.40
N LYS A 240 -20.15 1.27 3.39
CA LYS A 240 -19.64 0.19 2.53
C LYS A 240 -18.67 -0.69 3.33
N GLU A 241 -18.94 -1.98 3.39
CA GLU A 241 -18.03 -2.99 3.91
C GLU A 241 -16.90 -3.23 2.90
N VAL A 242 -15.66 -3.25 3.38
CA VAL A 242 -14.48 -3.53 2.57
C VAL A 242 -13.60 -4.57 3.22
N PHE A 243 -13.01 -5.43 2.39
CA PHE A 243 -12.06 -6.44 2.82
C PHE A 243 -10.67 -5.83 3.05
N TYR A 244 -9.95 -6.37 4.03
CA TYR A 244 -8.55 -6.04 4.30
C TYR A 244 -7.85 -7.20 5.04
N ARG A 245 -6.52 -7.16 5.13
CA ARG A 245 -5.74 -8.08 5.98
C ARG A 245 -5.18 -7.33 7.19
N ASP A 246 -5.20 -7.99 8.35
CA ASP A 246 -4.72 -7.43 9.62
C ASP A 246 -3.43 -8.14 10.05
N ARG A 247 -2.37 -7.38 10.30
CA ARG A 247 -1.07 -7.90 10.75
C ARG A 247 -1.16 -8.68 12.07
N ARG A 248 -2.21 -8.44 12.87
CA ARG A 248 -2.45 -9.15 14.14
C ARG A 248 -2.87 -10.61 13.95
N ASP A 249 -3.30 -11.00 12.75
CA ASP A 249 -3.55 -12.40 12.42
C ASP A 249 -2.23 -13.11 12.10
N GLU A 250 -1.94 -14.22 12.79
CA GLU A 250 -0.63 -14.91 12.72
C GLU A 250 -0.27 -15.42 11.31
N ASP A 251 -1.28 -15.74 10.51
CA ASP A 251 -1.14 -16.23 9.13
C ASP A 251 -0.98 -15.09 8.11
N VAL A 252 -1.16 -13.83 8.53
CA VAL A 252 -0.98 -12.69 7.64
C VAL A 252 0.50 -12.37 7.46
N LYS A 253 0.95 -12.44 6.20
CA LYS A 253 2.33 -12.15 5.78
C LYS A 253 2.36 -11.17 4.63
N LEU A 254 3.38 -10.33 4.59
CA LEU A 254 3.58 -9.28 3.58
C LEU A 254 4.85 -9.56 2.79
N TYR A 255 4.77 -9.52 1.47
CA TYR A 255 5.88 -9.84 0.56
C TYR A 255 6.00 -8.76 -0.51
N TRP A 256 7.21 -8.58 -1.04
CA TRP A 256 7.41 -7.78 -2.24
C TRP A 256 6.81 -8.48 -3.46
N SER A 257 5.94 -7.79 -4.19
CA SER A 257 5.41 -8.27 -5.48
C SER A 257 6.38 -8.04 -6.64
N VAL A 258 7.17 -6.97 -6.54
CA VAL A 258 8.30 -6.70 -7.42
C VAL A 258 9.47 -6.36 -6.52
N PRO A 259 10.61 -7.07 -6.58
CA PRO A 259 11.79 -6.74 -5.77
C PRO A 259 12.22 -5.28 -5.94
N PRO A 260 12.87 -4.66 -4.93
CA PRO A 260 13.32 -3.28 -5.04
C PRO A 260 14.34 -3.12 -6.17
N GLN A 261 14.19 -2.06 -6.96
CA GLN A 261 15.05 -1.76 -8.11
C GLN A 261 16.01 -0.61 -7.82
N HIS A 262 15.71 0.22 -6.81
CA HIS A 262 16.60 1.24 -6.26
C HIS A 262 17.16 0.72 -4.93
N VAL A 263 18.31 0.04 -5.01
CA VAL A 263 18.98 -0.59 -3.88
C VAL A 263 20.40 -0.04 -3.75
N ASP A 264 20.74 0.47 -2.57
CA ASP A 264 22.12 0.65 -2.14
C ASP A 264 22.60 -0.67 -1.53
N ALA A 265 23.36 -1.43 -2.33
CA ALA A 265 23.72 -2.81 -2.02
C ALA A 265 25.15 -2.93 -1.47
N LEU A 266 25.35 -3.88 -0.56
CA LEU A 266 26.67 -4.23 -0.02
C LEU A 266 27.45 -5.13 -0.99
N SER A 267 26.77 -5.76 -1.96
CA SER A 267 27.39 -6.65 -2.94
C SER A 267 26.71 -6.58 -4.31
N THR A 268 27.48 -6.82 -5.37
CA THR A 268 26.96 -6.96 -6.74
C THR A 268 26.00 -8.13 -6.86
N ASP A 269 26.22 -9.22 -6.11
CA ASP A 269 25.35 -10.39 -6.09
C ASP A 269 23.92 -10.05 -5.68
N THR A 270 23.74 -9.10 -4.75
CA THR A 270 22.40 -8.62 -4.34
C THR A 270 21.74 -7.86 -5.47
N LEU A 271 22.49 -7.00 -6.17
CA LEU A 271 21.96 -6.24 -7.30
C LEU A 271 21.57 -7.19 -8.43
N ASP A 272 22.40 -8.18 -8.75
CA ASP A 272 22.13 -9.16 -9.80
C ASP A 272 20.89 -10.00 -9.47
N LEU A 273 20.73 -10.38 -8.20
CA LEU A 273 19.60 -11.16 -7.71
C LEU A 273 18.26 -10.40 -7.79
N LEU A 274 18.23 -9.11 -7.43
CA LEU A 274 16.98 -8.33 -7.33
C LEU A 274 16.63 -7.56 -8.60
N SER A 275 17.63 -7.23 -9.43
CA SER A 275 17.42 -6.35 -10.56
C SER A 275 16.52 -6.96 -11.63
N ILE A 276 15.71 -6.12 -12.23
CA ILE A 276 15.01 -6.38 -13.48
C ILE A 276 15.71 -5.55 -14.54
N ASP A 277 15.72 -6.06 -15.77
CA ASP A 277 16.27 -5.35 -16.90
C ASP A 277 15.58 -3.99 -17.06
N LYS A 278 16.38 -2.93 -17.11
CA LYS A 278 15.92 -1.53 -17.01
C LYS A 278 14.78 -1.20 -17.99
N GLU A 279 14.80 -1.81 -19.16
CA GLU A 279 13.77 -1.63 -20.20
C GLU A 279 12.38 -2.18 -19.80
N TYR A 280 12.31 -3.19 -18.93
CA TYR A 280 11.05 -3.78 -18.46
C TYR A 280 10.59 -3.28 -17.09
N VAL A 281 11.44 -2.59 -16.30
CA VAL A 281 11.10 -2.17 -14.92
C VAL A 281 9.78 -1.41 -14.85
N THR A 282 9.62 -0.39 -15.69
CA THR A 282 8.41 0.45 -15.71
C THR A 282 7.17 -0.35 -16.09
N GLU A 283 7.31 -1.24 -17.08
CA GLU A 283 6.23 -2.08 -17.57
C GLU A 283 5.79 -3.12 -16.53
N VAL A 284 6.74 -3.79 -15.88
CA VAL A 284 6.49 -4.75 -14.81
C VAL A 284 5.77 -4.08 -13.65
N LYS A 285 6.28 -2.94 -13.17
CA LYS A 285 5.65 -2.21 -12.06
C LYS A 285 4.25 -1.73 -12.42
N SER A 286 4.05 -1.19 -13.63
CA SER A 286 2.73 -0.78 -14.10
C SER A 286 1.76 -1.97 -14.14
N THR A 287 2.20 -3.10 -14.68
CA THR A 287 1.39 -4.31 -14.82
C THR A 287 1.00 -4.90 -13.47
N VAL A 288 1.97 -5.07 -12.55
CA VAL A 288 1.71 -5.58 -11.20
C VAL A 288 0.81 -4.63 -10.40
N SER A 289 1.04 -3.32 -10.50
CA SER A 289 0.17 -2.31 -9.88
C SER A 289 -1.29 -2.45 -10.32
N LYS A 290 -1.53 -2.63 -11.63
CA LYS A 290 -2.88 -2.84 -12.17
C LYS A 290 -3.52 -4.12 -11.62
N LEU A 291 -2.80 -5.24 -11.64
CA LEU A 291 -3.30 -6.52 -11.12
C LEU A 291 -3.67 -6.45 -9.64
N GLN A 292 -2.83 -5.83 -8.80
CA GLN A 292 -3.12 -5.67 -7.37
C GLN A 292 -4.34 -4.77 -7.11
N ARG A 293 -4.47 -3.69 -7.88
CA ARG A 293 -5.65 -2.81 -7.82
C ARG A 293 -6.91 -3.54 -8.26
N LEU A 294 -6.81 -4.39 -9.30
CA LEU A 294 -7.92 -5.24 -9.75
C LEU A 294 -8.35 -6.23 -8.66
N GLU A 295 -7.40 -6.90 -7.97
CA GLU A 295 -7.74 -7.79 -6.85
C GLU A 295 -8.66 -7.07 -5.85
N TRP A 296 -8.25 -5.89 -5.37
CA TRP A 296 -9.02 -5.17 -4.37
C TRP A 296 -10.34 -4.61 -4.90
N SER A 297 -10.39 -4.18 -6.16
CA SER A 297 -11.65 -3.76 -6.79
C SER A 297 -12.62 -4.94 -6.93
N LEU A 298 -12.17 -6.10 -7.39
CA LEU A 298 -13.00 -7.31 -7.54
C LEU A 298 -13.48 -7.84 -6.19
N ARG A 299 -12.60 -7.87 -5.17
CA ARG A 299 -12.96 -8.32 -3.80
C ARG A 299 -14.09 -7.48 -3.21
N ASN A 300 -14.04 -6.17 -3.42
CA ASN A 300 -14.98 -5.20 -2.84
C ASN A 300 -16.18 -4.89 -3.76
N ALA A 301 -16.28 -5.55 -4.90
CA ALA A 301 -17.42 -5.47 -5.79
C ALA A 301 -18.55 -6.38 -5.32
N SER A 302 -19.79 -5.90 -5.50
CA SER A 302 -20.99 -6.67 -5.16
C SER A 302 -21.46 -7.43 -6.38
N LEU A 303 -21.66 -8.74 -6.22
CA LEU A 303 -22.20 -9.63 -7.25
C LEU A 303 -23.25 -10.58 -6.65
N PRO A 304 -24.27 -10.98 -7.43
CA PRO A 304 -25.18 -12.05 -7.04
C PRO A 304 -24.45 -13.32 -6.61
N THR A 305 -25.00 -14.06 -5.64
CA THR A 305 -24.38 -15.26 -5.06
C THR A 305 -23.96 -16.30 -6.11
N ARG A 306 -24.75 -16.45 -7.19
CA ARG A 306 -24.46 -17.39 -8.28
C ARG A 306 -23.12 -17.14 -9.00
N TYR A 307 -22.58 -15.92 -8.91
CA TYR A 307 -21.33 -15.53 -9.57
C TYR A 307 -20.13 -15.46 -8.62
N GLN A 308 -20.31 -15.79 -7.34
CA GLN A 308 -19.23 -15.66 -6.36
C GLN A 308 -18.07 -16.61 -6.65
N GLU A 309 -18.34 -17.84 -7.08
CA GLU A 309 -17.28 -18.78 -7.46
C GLU A 309 -16.44 -18.27 -8.64
N TYR A 310 -17.08 -17.73 -9.68
CA TYR A 310 -16.36 -17.08 -10.80
C TYR A 310 -15.50 -15.91 -10.32
N LYS A 311 -16.05 -15.09 -9.42
CA LYS A 311 -15.34 -13.95 -8.85
C LYS A 311 -14.10 -14.39 -8.07
N ASP A 312 -14.25 -15.38 -7.20
CA ASP A 312 -13.16 -15.88 -6.36
C ASP A 312 -12.07 -16.55 -7.21
N ASN A 313 -12.45 -17.37 -8.19
CA ASN A 313 -11.51 -17.98 -9.14
C ASN A 313 -10.79 -16.93 -10.01
N LEU A 314 -11.49 -15.87 -10.46
CA LEU A 314 -10.86 -14.76 -11.19
C LEU A 314 -9.87 -14.00 -10.29
N ILE A 315 -10.23 -13.75 -9.04
CA ILE A 315 -9.34 -13.13 -8.05
C ILE A 315 -8.08 -13.98 -7.87
N ASP A 316 -8.21 -15.30 -7.74
CA ASP A 316 -7.07 -16.21 -7.61
C ASP A 316 -6.18 -16.21 -8.87
N LYS A 317 -6.76 -16.15 -10.07
CA LYS A 317 -6.03 -15.99 -11.34
C LYS A 317 -5.24 -14.68 -11.35
N VAL A 318 -5.85 -13.56 -10.96
CA VAL A 318 -5.18 -12.24 -10.83
C VAL A 318 -4.02 -12.30 -9.83
N ILE A 319 -4.22 -12.94 -8.69
CA ILE A 319 -3.22 -13.09 -7.63
C ILE A 319 -2.04 -13.93 -8.10
N ALA A 320 -2.30 -15.06 -8.75
CA ALA A 320 -1.27 -15.91 -9.31
C ALA A 320 -0.39 -15.14 -10.31
N CYS A 321 -1.01 -14.33 -11.18
CA CYS A 321 -0.29 -13.51 -12.15
C CYS A 321 0.70 -12.54 -11.50
N TYR A 322 0.28 -11.74 -10.51
CA TYR A 322 1.22 -10.78 -9.92
C TYR A 322 2.23 -11.46 -8.97
N LYS A 323 1.86 -12.54 -8.28
CA LYS A 323 2.78 -13.29 -7.39
C LYS A 323 3.92 -13.94 -8.16
N ALA A 324 3.73 -14.29 -9.43
CA ALA A 324 4.80 -14.81 -10.26
C ALA A 324 5.99 -13.83 -10.39
N PHE A 325 5.76 -12.51 -10.28
CA PHE A 325 6.82 -11.50 -10.31
C PHE A 325 7.59 -11.38 -8.98
N ALA A 326 7.02 -11.87 -7.87
CA ALA A 326 7.62 -11.81 -6.54
C ALA A 326 8.78 -12.80 -6.36
N ILE A 327 8.82 -13.84 -7.19
CA ILE A 327 9.79 -14.93 -7.09
C ILE A 327 11.17 -14.43 -7.55
N VAL A 328 12.11 -14.40 -6.60
CA VAL A 328 13.49 -13.96 -6.78
C VAL A 328 14.37 -15.16 -7.14
N GLU A 329 14.60 -15.38 -8.43
CA GLU A 329 15.45 -16.46 -8.93
C GLU A 329 16.90 -15.97 -9.16
N PRO A 330 17.93 -16.74 -8.77
CA PRO A 330 19.32 -16.42 -9.10
C PRO A 330 19.53 -16.39 -10.61
N LYS A 331 20.15 -15.33 -11.10
CA LYS A 331 20.51 -15.21 -12.50
C LYS A 331 21.74 -16.04 -12.81
N LYS A 332 21.63 -16.99 -13.72
CA LYS A 332 22.70 -17.92 -14.10
C LYS A 332 23.10 -17.79 -15.56
N ASP A 333 22.26 -17.15 -16.37
CA ASP A 333 22.46 -17.12 -17.82
C ASP A 333 23.19 -15.86 -18.28
N THR A 334 24.21 -16.05 -19.12
CA THR A 334 24.88 -14.94 -19.81
C THR A 334 24.00 -14.45 -20.95
N LYS A 335 23.72 -13.14 -20.97
CA LYS A 335 22.89 -12.53 -22.02
C LYS A 335 23.62 -12.37 -23.34
N ILE A 336 22.90 -12.56 -24.44
CA ILE A 336 23.40 -12.21 -25.78
C ILE A 336 23.60 -10.68 -25.82
N SER A 337 24.83 -10.26 -26.11
CA SER A 337 25.26 -8.85 -26.10
C SER A 337 25.73 -8.39 -27.49
N GLY A 338 26.17 -7.12 -27.59
CA GLY A 338 26.63 -6.54 -28.85
C GLY A 338 25.51 -6.31 -29.87
N TRP A 339 25.84 -6.32 -31.16
CA TRP A 339 24.89 -6.05 -32.25
C TRP A 339 23.75 -7.08 -32.33
N GLN A 340 24.03 -8.34 -32.00
CA GLN A 340 23.01 -9.39 -31.94
C GLN A 340 22.04 -9.14 -30.80
N GLY A 341 22.53 -8.81 -29.60
CA GLY A 341 21.69 -8.43 -28.47
C GLY A 341 20.85 -7.18 -28.74
N PHE A 342 21.43 -6.19 -29.43
CA PHE A 342 20.71 -4.99 -29.86
C PHE A 342 19.58 -5.32 -30.86
N ALA A 343 19.87 -6.13 -31.87
CA ALA A 343 18.87 -6.57 -32.84
C ALA A 343 17.72 -7.35 -32.16
N LEU A 344 18.04 -8.28 -31.25
CA LEU A 344 17.03 -9.01 -30.49
C LEU A 344 16.15 -8.07 -29.66
N SER A 345 16.73 -7.12 -28.95
CA SER A 345 15.99 -6.12 -28.16
C SER A 345 15.06 -5.26 -29.04
N LEU A 346 15.51 -4.83 -30.22
CA LEU A 346 14.67 -4.10 -31.17
C LEU A 346 13.43 -4.88 -31.62
N PHE A 347 13.56 -6.20 -31.79
CA PHE A 347 12.44 -7.08 -32.16
C PHE A 347 11.70 -7.66 -30.95
N SER A 348 11.99 -7.17 -29.73
CA SER A 348 11.43 -7.71 -28.48
C SER A 348 11.68 -9.23 -28.31
N LEU A 349 12.75 -9.75 -28.91
CA LEU A 349 13.15 -11.15 -28.78
C LEU A 349 14.03 -11.33 -27.54
N PRO A 350 13.87 -12.42 -26.79
CA PRO A 350 14.58 -12.63 -25.54
C PRO A 350 16.08 -12.85 -25.77
N ARG A 351 16.93 -12.19 -24.98
CA ARG A 351 18.41 -12.35 -25.03
C ARG A 351 18.93 -13.40 -24.05
N SER A 352 18.05 -13.97 -23.23
CA SER A 352 18.33 -15.03 -22.25
C SER A 352 17.05 -15.80 -21.88
N ARG A 353 17.18 -16.94 -21.17
CA ARG A 353 16.01 -17.67 -20.68
C ARG A 353 15.26 -16.90 -19.59
N GLU A 354 15.99 -16.17 -18.75
CA GLU A 354 15.42 -15.30 -17.71
C GLU A 354 14.57 -14.19 -18.32
N GLU A 355 15.09 -13.52 -19.36
CA GLU A 355 14.34 -12.51 -20.09
C GLU A 355 13.10 -13.11 -20.77
N LYS A 356 13.22 -14.31 -21.34
CA LYS A 356 12.07 -15.03 -21.90
C LYS A 356 10.99 -15.29 -20.84
N LYS A 357 11.36 -15.79 -19.66
CA LYS A 357 10.42 -16.01 -18.54
C LYS A 357 9.76 -14.70 -18.12
N LEU A 358 10.51 -13.61 -18.06
CA LEU A 358 9.97 -12.29 -17.71
C LEU A 358 8.96 -11.81 -18.75
N GLN A 359 9.30 -11.91 -20.04
CA GLN A 359 8.40 -11.58 -21.15
C GLN A 359 7.12 -12.44 -21.13
N GLU A 360 7.23 -13.74 -20.82
CA GLU A 360 6.08 -14.64 -20.66
C GLU A 360 5.16 -14.19 -19.51
N LYS A 361 5.72 -13.84 -18.34
CA LYS A 361 4.94 -13.28 -17.21
C LYS A 361 4.22 -11.98 -17.59
N ILE A 362 4.93 -11.06 -18.27
CA ILE A 362 4.36 -9.81 -18.77
C ILE A 362 3.23 -10.08 -19.77
N HIS A 363 3.45 -11.00 -20.71
CA HIS A 363 2.47 -11.36 -21.72
C HIS A 363 1.20 -11.95 -21.09
N GLN A 364 1.33 -12.94 -20.19
CA GLN A 364 0.21 -13.55 -19.48
C GLN A 364 -0.61 -12.50 -18.72
N ALA A 365 0.07 -11.62 -17.98
CA ALA A 365 -0.60 -10.54 -17.26
C ALA A 365 -1.34 -9.59 -18.20
N LYS A 366 -0.72 -9.17 -19.30
CA LYS A 366 -1.37 -8.30 -20.31
C LYS A 366 -2.57 -8.96 -20.97
N MET A 367 -2.48 -10.25 -21.28
CA MET A 367 -3.61 -11.00 -21.85
C MET A 367 -4.78 -11.02 -20.86
N LEU A 368 -4.55 -11.31 -19.58
CA LEU A 368 -5.59 -11.24 -18.55
C LEU A 368 -6.21 -9.85 -18.44
N LEU A 369 -5.38 -8.80 -18.37
CA LEU A 369 -5.85 -7.40 -18.33
C LEU A 369 -6.69 -7.03 -19.56
N ASN A 370 -6.30 -7.53 -20.74
CA ASN A 370 -7.04 -7.33 -21.99
C ASN A 370 -8.37 -8.09 -21.96
N SER A 371 -8.37 -9.37 -21.59
CA SER A 371 -9.59 -10.19 -21.51
C SER A 371 -10.62 -9.60 -20.55
N ILE A 372 -10.18 -9.09 -19.39
CA ILE A 372 -11.07 -8.38 -18.45
C ILE A 372 -11.67 -7.14 -19.12
N TYR A 373 -10.89 -6.35 -19.86
CA TYR A 373 -11.41 -5.19 -20.57
C TYR A 373 -12.43 -5.59 -21.66
N MET A 374 -12.11 -6.59 -22.46
CA MET A 374 -12.99 -7.07 -23.53
C MET A 374 -14.29 -7.62 -22.94
N ALA A 375 -14.23 -8.38 -21.84
CA ALA A 375 -15.43 -8.86 -21.15
C ALA A 375 -16.35 -7.71 -20.73
N ILE A 376 -15.80 -6.60 -20.23
CA ILE A 376 -16.58 -5.41 -19.85
C ILE A 376 -17.27 -4.79 -21.06
N VAL A 377 -16.53 -4.54 -22.14
CA VAL A 377 -17.01 -3.76 -23.30
C VAL A 377 -17.86 -4.58 -24.25
N ASP A 378 -17.51 -5.85 -24.47
CA ASP A 378 -18.24 -6.76 -25.37
C ASP A 378 -19.40 -7.48 -24.65
N GLY A 379 -19.60 -7.24 -23.35
CA GLY A 379 -20.72 -7.81 -22.59
C GLY A 379 -20.73 -9.34 -22.56
N TRP A 380 -19.59 -9.98 -22.28
CA TRP A 380 -19.50 -11.45 -22.27
C TRP A 380 -20.57 -12.09 -21.37
N ILE A 381 -21.22 -13.13 -21.90
CA ILE A 381 -22.34 -13.82 -21.25
C ILE A 381 -21.84 -15.13 -20.64
N ILE A 382 -22.23 -15.41 -19.39
CA ILE A 382 -22.07 -16.72 -18.76
C ILE A 382 -23.29 -17.57 -19.11
N ASP A 383 -23.09 -18.65 -19.88
CA ASP A 383 -24.14 -19.63 -20.18
C ASP A 383 -24.14 -20.75 -19.13
N GLU A 384 -25.25 -20.90 -18.40
CA GLU A 384 -25.41 -21.89 -17.33
C GLU A 384 -25.29 -23.35 -17.81
N LYS A 385 -25.32 -23.60 -19.13
CA LYS A 385 -25.10 -24.94 -19.72
C LYS A 385 -23.64 -25.34 -19.78
N TYR A 386 -22.72 -24.38 -19.74
CA TYR A 386 -21.29 -24.66 -19.82
C TYR A 386 -20.62 -24.59 -18.44
N PRO A 387 -19.64 -25.46 -18.16
CA PRO A 387 -18.84 -25.35 -16.95
C PRO A 387 -18.00 -24.06 -16.95
N SER A 388 -17.46 -23.69 -15.80
CA SER A 388 -16.42 -22.65 -15.73
C SER A 388 -15.09 -23.18 -16.27
N GLU A 389 -14.20 -22.30 -16.72
CA GLU A 389 -12.82 -22.63 -17.15
C GLU A 389 -12.09 -23.56 -16.16
N VAL A 390 -12.37 -23.45 -14.85
CA VAL A 390 -11.71 -24.23 -13.79
C VAL A 390 -12.35 -25.62 -13.60
N SER A 391 -13.63 -25.76 -13.93
CA SER A 391 -14.39 -27.01 -13.78
C SER A 391 -14.51 -27.82 -15.08
N ALA A 392 -14.16 -27.22 -16.21
CA ALA A 392 -14.17 -27.86 -17.51
C ALA A 392 -13.20 -29.05 -17.57
N THR A 393 -13.64 -30.10 -18.24
CA THR A 393 -12.92 -31.35 -18.51
C THR A 393 -12.61 -31.46 -20.00
N GLU A 394 -11.74 -32.40 -20.38
CA GLU A 394 -11.42 -32.68 -21.79
C GLU A 394 -12.64 -33.11 -22.64
N ASN A 395 -13.75 -33.47 -22.00
CA ASN A 395 -14.98 -33.91 -22.68
C ASN A 395 -16.00 -32.78 -22.89
N ASP A 396 -15.76 -31.59 -22.32
CA ASP A 396 -16.68 -30.46 -22.46
C ASP A 396 -16.47 -29.76 -23.79
N GLU A 397 -17.56 -29.50 -24.53
CA GLU A 397 -17.49 -28.87 -25.86
C GLU A 397 -17.07 -27.40 -25.79
N ASP A 398 -17.45 -26.70 -24.71
CA ASP A 398 -17.13 -25.31 -24.45
C ASP A 398 -17.14 -25.00 -22.94
N TYR A 399 -16.61 -23.83 -22.55
CA TYR A 399 -16.57 -23.38 -21.15
C TYR A 399 -16.72 -21.86 -21.02
N ASN A 400 -17.20 -21.43 -19.86
CA ASN A 400 -17.31 -20.02 -19.50
C ASN A 400 -15.95 -19.48 -19.00
N PRO A 401 -15.35 -18.46 -19.65
CA PRO A 401 -14.14 -17.83 -19.16
C PRO A 401 -14.41 -17.10 -17.84
N LEU A 402 -13.45 -17.13 -16.92
CA LEU A 402 -13.59 -16.49 -15.60
C LEU A 402 -13.82 -14.98 -15.71
N GLU A 403 -13.21 -14.35 -16.72
CA GLU A 403 -13.31 -12.92 -16.98
C GLU A 403 -14.74 -12.48 -17.31
N ALA A 404 -15.61 -13.35 -17.84
CA ALA A 404 -17.01 -12.98 -18.15
C ALA A 404 -17.79 -12.46 -16.92
N VAL A 405 -17.35 -12.81 -15.70
CA VAL A 405 -17.99 -12.33 -14.48
C VAL A 405 -17.96 -10.80 -14.34
N VAL A 406 -16.98 -10.11 -14.94
CA VAL A 406 -16.87 -8.65 -14.82
C VAL A 406 -17.94 -7.90 -15.61
N SER A 407 -18.58 -8.56 -16.58
CA SER A 407 -19.71 -8.02 -17.35
C SER A 407 -20.97 -7.83 -16.50
N TYR A 408 -21.05 -8.52 -15.35
CA TYR A 408 -22.18 -8.46 -14.40
C TYR A 408 -21.96 -7.47 -13.25
N LEU A 409 -20.85 -6.73 -13.26
CA LEU A 409 -20.57 -5.68 -12.27
C LEU A 409 -21.46 -4.46 -12.46
N SER A 410 -21.58 -3.64 -11.42
CA SER A 410 -22.22 -2.33 -11.52
C SER A 410 -21.47 -1.43 -12.52
N ILE A 411 -22.18 -0.47 -13.14
CA ILE A 411 -21.57 0.48 -14.08
C ILE A 411 -20.40 1.24 -13.42
N ASP A 412 -20.55 1.62 -12.15
CA ASP A 412 -19.49 2.31 -11.41
C ASP A 412 -18.25 1.43 -11.19
N ASP A 413 -18.45 0.16 -10.86
CA ASP A 413 -17.34 -0.80 -10.73
C ASP A 413 -16.68 -1.05 -12.10
N LYS A 414 -17.45 -1.19 -13.19
CA LYS A 414 -16.91 -1.31 -14.57
C LYS A 414 -16.05 -0.10 -14.93
N LYS A 415 -16.54 1.12 -14.68
CA LYS A 415 -15.79 2.38 -14.89
C LYS A 415 -14.49 2.40 -14.07
N GLN A 416 -14.55 1.98 -12.81
CA GLN A 416 -13.37 1.90 -11.94
C GLN A 416 -12.35 0.88 -12.46
N LEU A 417 -12.78 -0.32 -12.88
CA LEU A 417 -11.90 -1.32 -13.47
C LEU A 417 -11.24 -0.79 -14.75
N CYS A 418 -12.00 -0.21 -15.68
CA CYS A 418 -11.44 0.39 -16.90
C CYS A 418 -10.40 1.47 -16.58
N GLN A 419 -10.65 2.32 -15.58
CA GLN A 419 -9.68 3.32 -15.13
C GLN A 419 -8.39 2.70 -14.58
N ILE A 420 -8.47 1.59 -13.83
CA ILE A 420 -7.29 0.83 -13.39
C ILE A 420 -6.50 0.32 -14.60
N LEU A 421 -7.20 -0.21 -15.61
CA LEU A 421 -6.59 -0.72 -16.84
C LEU A 421 -5.94 0.39 -17.69
N GLY A 422 -6.33 1.65 -17.46
CA GLY A 422 -5.88 2.82 -18.22
C GLY A 422 -6.65 2.98 -19.53
N ARG A 423 -7.92 2.56 -19.55
CA ARG A 423 -8.82 2.62 -20.71
C ARG A 423 -10.13 3.30 -20.33
N SER A 424 -10.81 3.85 -21.32
CA SER A 424 -12.15 4.41 -21.13
C SER A 424 -13.18 3.29 -21.05
N TYR A 425 -14.20 3.47 -20.21
CA TYR A 425 -15.41 2.66 -20.29
C TYR A 425 -16.18 3.07 -21.55
N ILE A 426 -16.68 2.08 -22.29
CA ILE A 426 -17.53 2.25 -23.46
C ILE A 426 -18.85 1.58 -23.11
N GLU A 427 -19.94 2.32 -23.21
CA GLU A 427 -21.29 1.83 -22.96
C GLU A 427 -21.75 1.00 -24.16
N SER A 428 -22.33 -0.17 -23.91
CA SER A 428 -22.89 -1.03 -24.96
C SER A 428 -24.16 -0.40 -25.52
N GLU A 429 -24.32 -0.42 -26.84
CA GLU A 429 -25.52 0.11 -27.53
C GLU A 429 -26.83 -0.61 -27.08
N GLU A 430 -26.73 -1.79 -26.48
CA GLU A 430 -27.88 -2.56 -25.97
C GLU A 430 -28.46 -2.06 -24.64
N ASP A 431 -27.78 -1.15 -23.91
CA ASP A 431 -28.28 -0.59 -22.64
C ASP A 431 -29.24 0.61 -22.82
N GLU A 432 -29.38 1.15 -24.04
CA GLU A 432 -30.28 2.31 -24.31
C GLU A 432 -31.79 1.93 -24.35
N ASP A 433 -32.14 0.66 -24.58
CA ASP A 433 -33.53 0.25 -24.87
C ASP A 433 -34.35 -0.20 -23.65
N VAL A 434 -33.78 -0.27 -22.44
CA VAL A 434 -34.48 -0.82 -21.26
C VAL A 434 -35.04 0.27 -20.31
N SER A 435 -34.73 1.55 -20.53
CA SER A 435 -35.14 2.61 -19.59
C SER A 435 -36.47 3.32 -19.86
N ASP A 436 -37.17 3.08 -20.98
CA ASP A 436 -38.36 3.89 -21.35
C ASP A 436 -39.71 3.16 -21.49
N GLU A 437 -39.78 1.83 -21.36
CA GLU A 437 -41.05 1.08 -21.57
C GLU A 437 -41.76 0.53 -20.32
N SER A 438 -41.31 0.87 -19.10
CA SER A 438 -41.95 0.38 -17.87
C SER A 438 -42.59 1.47 -16.99
N LEU A 439 -43.26 2.46 -17.56
CA LEU A 439 -44.22 3.29 -16.81
C LEU A 439 -45.46 3.63 -17.67
N SER A 440 -46.20 2.59 -18.07
CA SER A 440 -47.62 2.77 -18.36
C SER A 440 -48.41 2.78 -17.04
N THR A 441 -48.97 3.94 -16.69
CA THR A 441 -50.13 3.99 -15.79
C THR A 441 -51.21 4.88 -16.40
N VAL A 442 -52.32 4.22 -16.70
CA VAL A 442 -53.61 4.68 -17.19
C VAL A 442 -54.17 5.86 -16.36
N PRO A 443 -54.76 6.91 -16.97
CA PRO A 443 -55.56 7.87 -16.23
C PRO A 443 -57.01 7.36 -16.04
N SER A 444 -57.39 7.21 -14.77
CA SER A 444 -58.77 7.02 -14.33
C SER A 444 -59.60 8.30 -14.53
N VAL A 445 -60.83 8.12 -15.00
CA VAL A 445 -61.87 9.14 -15.22
C VAL A 445 -62.58 9.55 -13.90
N ALA A 446 -63.10 10.78 -13.88
CA ALA A 446 -64.09 11.41 -12.97
C ALA A 446 -63.50 12.32 -11.84
N ALA A 447 -64.03 13.50 -11.50
CA ALA A 447 -65.34 14.10 -11.74
C ALA A 447 -65.33 15.65 -11.68
N GLN A 448 -66.28 16.22 -12.43
CA GLN A 448 -67.06 17.46 -12.27
C GLN A 448 -67.00 18.21 -10.91
N ARG A 449 -66.66 19.50 -10.93
CA ARG A 449 -67.61 20.64 -10.94
C ARG A 449 -66.87 21.98 -11.04
#